data_AF-A0A2P6JM27-F1
#
_entry.id   AF-A0A2P6JM27-F1
#
_cell.length_a   1.000
_cell.length_b   1.000
_cell.length_c   1.000
_cell.angle_alpha   90.00
_cell.angle_beta   90.00
_cell.angle_gamma   90.00
#
_symmetry.space_group_name_H-M   'P 1'
#
loop_
_entity.id
_entity.type
_entity.pdbx_description
1 polymer ?
#
loop_
_entity_poly.entity_id
_entity_poly.type
_entity_poly.pdbx_seq_one_letter_code
_entity_poly.pdbx_strand_id
1 'polypeptide(L)'
;MPKLKPGTLLPTNEEDRAITAAATADPDATPLTDEEWAAAKPQARIGRPKSAQPLKVSTTIRIDADVLAALRATGKGWQTRVNDLLRADIEAGRLRNQ
;
A
#
# COMPACT_ATOMS: atom_id res chain seq x y z
N MET A 1 3.10 -14.04 17.42
CA MET A 1 3.71 -12.81 16.86
C MET A 1 4.63 -13.21 15.72
N PRO A 2 4.58 -12.55 14.55
CA PRO A 2 5.49 -12.87 13.45
C PRO A 2 6.95 -12.73 13.92
N LYS A 3 7.82 -13.65 13.50
CA LYS A 3 9.23 -13.62 13.87
C LYS A 3 9.93 -12.44 13.17
N LEU A 4 10.79 -11.75 13.90
CA LEU A 4 11.64 -10.69 13.33
C LEU A 4 12.55 -11.27 12.24
N LYS A 5 12.91 -10.44 11.26
CA LYS A 5 13.82 -10.84 10.19
C LYS A 5 15.23 -11.08 10.75
N PRO A 6 16.00 -12.03 10.21
CA PRO A 6 17.41 -12.21 10.57
C PRO A 6 18.18 -10.89 10.40
N GLY A 7 19.01 -10.52 11.39
CA GLY A 7 19.79 -9.27 11.38
C GLY A 7 19.06 -8.03 11.92
N THR A 8 17.87 -8.19 12.54
CA THR A 8 17.20 -7.07 13.22
C THR A 8 17.98 -6.69 14.47
N LEU A 9 18.51 -5.46 14.51
CA LEU A 9 19.11 -4.88 15.71
C LEU A 9 17.99 -4.34 16.61
N LEU A 10 17.94 -4.83 17.85
CA LEU A 10 17.09 -4.30 18.90
C LEU A 10 18.00 -3.52 19.86
N PRO A 11 17.61 -2.29 20.25
CA PRO A 11 18.35 -1.57 21.26
C PRO A 11 18.45 -2.39 22.55
N THR A 12 19.59 -2.26 23.22
CA THR A 12 19.73 -2.70 24.61
C THR A 12 18.94 -1.77 25.53
N ASN A 13 18.65 -2.22 26.76
CA ASN A 13 17.97 -1.40 27.75
C ASN A 13 18.72 -0.08 28.06
N GLU A 14 20.04 -0.08 27.95
CA GLU A 14 20.86 1.12 28.16
C GLU A 14 20.68 2.11 27.01
N GLU A 15 20.73 1.62 25.77
CA GLU A 15 20.50 2.42 24.57
C GLU A 15 19.07 2.96 24.53
N ASP A 16 18.05 2.17 24.87
CA ASP A 16 16.66 2.62 24.95
C ASP A 16 16.47 3.77 25.95
N ARG A 17 17.14 3.68 27.11
CA ARG A 17 17.12 4.75 28.12
C ARG A 17 17.79 6.02 27.61
N ALA A 18 18.92 5.89 26.93
CA ALA A 18 19.63 7.03 26.34
C ALA A 18 18.78 7.71 25.24
N ILE A 19 18.15 6.92 24.37
CA ILE A 19 17.24 7.40 23.31
C ILE A 19 16.05 8.13 23.94
N THR A 20 15.42 7.54 24.97
CA THR A 20 14.28 8.13 25.66
C THR A 20 14.66 9.46 26.32
N ALA A 21 15.79 9.50 27.04
CA ALA A 21 16.27 10.72 27.69
C ALA A 21 16.56 11.83 26.68
N ALA A 22 17.17 11.50 25.54
CA ALA A 22 17.41 12.44 24.46
C ALA A 22 16.11 13.00 23.87
N ALA A 23 15.11 12.13 23.63
CA ALA A 23 13.81 12.56 23.11
C ALA A 23 13.04 13.47 24.09
N THR A 24 13.10 13.19 25.39
CA THR A 24 12.46 14.03 26.42
C THR A 24 13.15 15.38 26.61
N ALA A 25 14.47 15.46 26.37
CA ALA A 25 15.20 16.72 26.46
C ALA A 25 14.92 17.67 25.29
N ASP A 26 14.39 17.15 24.17
CA ASP A 26 14.03 17.91 22.97
C ASP A 26 12.54 18.35 23.01
N PRO A 27 12.24 19.67 23.10
CA PRO A 27 10.88 20.17 23.10
C PRO A 27 10.08 19.86 21.83
N ASP A 28 10.74 19.68 20.68
CA ASP A 28 10.10 19.41 19.39
C ASP A 28 9.94 17.90 19.12
N ALA A 29 10.60 17.04 19.90
CA ALA A 29 10.61 15.58 19.72
C ALA A 29 10.15 14.81 20.97
N THR A 30 9.45 15.47 21.89
CA THR A 30 8.95 14.83 23.11
C THR A 30 7.98 13.68 22.75
N PRO A 31 8.21 12.45 23.23
CA PRO A 31 7.35 11.31 22.93
C PRO A 31 5.97 11.48 23.58
N LEU A 32 4.93 10.98 22.92
CA LEU A 32 3.58 10.93 23.50
C LEU A 32 3.57 10.01 24.72
N THR A 33 2.80 10.38 25.73
CA THR A 33 2.44 9.47 26.81
C THR A 33 1.52 8.35 26.30
N ASP A 34 1.41 7.26 27.06
CA ASP A 34 0.55 6.13 26.70
C ASP A 34 -0.92 6.54 26.53
N GLU A 35 -1.38 7.50 27.35
CA GLU A 35 -2.76 8.02 27.32
C GLU A 35 -3.00 8.86 26.07
N GLU A 36 -2.08 9.77 25.75
CA GLU A 36 -2.15 10.60 24.54
C GLU A 36 -2.05 9.74 23.28
N TRP A 37 -1.19 8.72 23.30
CA TRP A 37 -1.08 7.75 22.22
C TRP A 37 -2.37 6.95 22.05
N ALA A 38 -2.98 6.48 23.14
CA ALA A 38 -4.25 5.77 23.09
C ALA A 38 -5.39 6.63 22.52
N ALA A 39 -5.38 7.93 22.81
CA ALA A 39 -6.33 8.90 22.24
C ALA A 39 -6.08 9.20 20.75
N ALA A 40 -4.81 9.25 20.32
CA ALA A 40 -4.42 9.57 18.94
C ALA A 40 -4.53 8.38 17.97
N LYS A 41 -4.23 7.17 18.45
CA LYS A 41 -4.18 5.93 17.65
C LYS A 41 -5.43 5.64 16.79
N PRO A 42 -6.68 5.89 17.25
CA PRO A 42 -7.89 5.70 16.44
C PRO A 42 -7.98 6.65 15.24
N GLN A 43 -7.42 7.85 15.36
CA GLN A 43 -7.43 8.88 14.31
C GLN A 43 -6.21 8.82 13.40
N ALA A 44 -5.09 8.30 13.90
CA ALA A 44 -3.89 7.96 13.15
C ALA A 44 -4.15 6.72 12.26
N ARG A 45 -5.02 6.84 11.26
CA ARG A 45 -5.20 5.81 10.23
C ARG A 45 -3.91 5.71 9.42
N ILE A 46 -3.05 4.76 9.78
CA ILE A 46 -1.85 4.40 9.03
C ILE A 46 -2.30 3.78 7.69
N GLY A 47 -2.21 4.56 6.62
CA GLY A 47 -2.51 4.11 5.26
C GLY A 47 -2.92 5.25 4.33
N ARG A 48 -2.81 5.03 3.02
CA ARG A 48 -3.33 5.96 2.01
C ARG A 48 -4.83 6.17 2.26
N PRO A 49 -5.35 7.41 2.25
CA PRO A 49 -6.80 7.64 2.37
C PRO A 49 -7.55 6.80 1.35
N LYS A 50 -8.66 6.18 1.78
CA LYS A 50 -9.57 5.51 0.85
C LYS A 50 -9.99 6.54 -0.18
N SER A 51 -9.67 6.30 -1.46
CA SER A 51 -10.16 7.14 -2.55
C SER A 51 -11.69 7.19 -2.47
N ALA A 52 -12.28 8.38 -2.56
CA ALA A 52 -13.73 8.60 -2.47
C ALA A 52 -14.52 7.79 -3.52
N GLN A 53 -13.84 7.35 -4.58
CA GLN A 53 -14.33 6.38 -5.55
C GLN A 53 -13.23 5.35 -5.81
N PRO A 54 -13.52 4.04 -5.83
CA PRO A 54 -12.55 3.06 -6.30
C PRO A 54 -12.34 3.27 -7.81
N LEU A 55 -11.22 3.90 -8.20
CA LEU A 55 -10.89 4.11 -9.63
C LEU A 55 -10.80 2.79 -10.42
N LYS A 56 -10.50 1.68 -9.73
CA LYS A 56 -10.36 0.35 -10.32
C LYS A 56 -11.13 -0.65 -9.46
N VAL A 57 -11.98 -1.44 -10.09
CA VAL A 57 -12.72 -2.54 -9.45
C VAL A 57 -12.04 -3.85 -9.83
N SER A 58 -11.74 -4.69 -8.84
CA SER A 58 -11.20 -6.03 -9.08
C SER A 58 -12.33 -6.96 -9.49
N THR A 59 -12.29 -7.45 -10.73
CA THR A 59 -13.27 -8.38 -11.28
C THR A 59 -12.56 -9.63 -11.80
N THR A 60 -13.17 -10.80 -11.61
CA THR A 60 -12.69 -12.06 -12.16
C THR A 60 -13.33 -12.30 -13.52
N ILE A 61 -12.51 -12.38 -14.58
CA ILE A 61 -12.93 -12.78 -15.92
C ILE A 61 -12.05 -13.93 -16.40
N ARG A 62 -12.58 -14.78 -17.27
CA ARG A 62 -11.79 -15.80 -17.97
C ARG A 62 -11.28 -15.19 -19.28
N ILE A 63 -10.00 -15.40 -19.55
CA ILE A 63 -9.30 -14.99 -20.78
C ILE A 63 -8.70 -16.26 -21.36
N ASP A 64 -8.75 -16.41 -22.68
CA ASP A 64 -8.13 -17.54 -23.37
C ASP A 64 -6.64 -17.65 -23.05
N ALA A 65 -6.15 -18.88 -22.97
CA ALA A 65 -4.82 -19.18 -22.43
C ALA A 65 -3.70 -18.59 -23.31
N ASP A 66 -3.87 -18.63 -24.62
CA ASP A 66 -2.95 -18.07 -25.62
C ASP A 66 -2.92 -16.52 -25.56
N VAL A 67 -4.08 -15.89 -25.44
CA VAL A 67 -4.20 -14.44 -25.28
C VAL A 67 -3.53 -13.99 -23.98
N LEU A 68 -3.77 -14.68 -22.87
CA LEU A 68 -3.13 -14.36 -21.58
C LEU A 68 -1.61 -14.53 -21.65
N ALA A 69 -1.13 -15.58 -22.33
CA ALA A 69 0.30 -15.81 -22.51
C ALA A 69 0.94 -14.68 -23.33
N ALA A 70 0.32 -14.28 -24.45
CA ALA A 70 0.78 -13.17 -25.27
C ALA A 70 0.82 -11.85 -24.49
N LEU A 71 -0.21 -11.56 -23.69
CA LEU A 71 -0.25 -10.37 -22.85
C LEU A 71 0.88 -10.36 -21.81
N ARG A 72 1.10 -11.47 -21.10
CA ARG A 72 2.19 -11.59 -20.12
C ARG A 72 3.57 -11.48 -20.76
N ALA A 73 3.73 -11.95 -21.99
CA ALA A 73 4.97 -11.82 -22.75
C ALA A 73 5.33 -10.35 -23.06
N THR A 74 4.37 -9.43 -23.03
CA THR A 74 4.65 -7.97 -23.12
C THR A 74 5.39 -7.41 -21.89
N GLY A 75 5.61 -8.23 -20.86
CA GLY A 75 6.43 -7.89 -19.71
C GLY A 75 5.71 -7.07 -18.65
N LYS A 76 6.49 -6.35 -17.82
CA LYS A 76 5.97 -5.54 -16.73
C LYS A 76 4.95 -4.52 -17.25
N GLY A 77 3.81 -4.41 -16.55
CA GLY A 77 2.74 -3.48 -16.90
C GLY A 77 1.69 -4.04 -17.87
N TRP A 78 1.73 -5.32 -18.22
CA TRP A 78 0.75 -5.93 -19.13
C TRP A 78 -0.71 -5.72 -18.70
N GLN A 79 -1.00 -5.75 -17.40
CA GLN A 79 -2.36 -5.48 -16.88
C GLN A 79 -2.82 -4.05 -17.17
N THR A 80 -1.92 -3.08 -17.07
CA THR A 80 -2.22 -1.67 -17.41
C THR A 80 -2.49 -1.55 -18.91
N ARG A 81 -1.67 -2.18 -19.76
CA ARG A 81 -1.88 -2.18 -21.22
C ARG A 81 -3.22 -2.78 -21.62
N VAL A 82 -3.64 -3.88 -20.97
CA VAL A 82 -4.96 -4.49 -21.18
C VAL A 82 -6.08 -3.51 -20.85
N ASN A 83 -5.98 -2.85 -19.69
CA ASN A 83 -6.97 -1.85 -19.30
C ASN A 83 -7.04 -0.67 -20.29
N ASP A 84 -5.89 -0.20 -20.78
CA ASP A 84 -5.84 0.92 -21.72
C ASP A 84 -6.40 0.54 -23.09
N LEU A 85 -6.14 -0.69 -23.56
CA LEU A 85 -6.74 -1.24 -24.77
C LEU A 85 -8.27 -1.30 -24.66
N LEU A 86 -8.79 -1.86 -23.56
CA LEU A 86 -10.23 -1.93 -23.33
C LEU A 86 -10.87 -0.54 -23.28
N ARG A 87 -10.23 0.42 -22.63
CA ARG A 87 -10.68 1.82 -22.59
C ARG A 87 -10.72 2.43 -23.98
N ALA A 88 -9.65 2.29 -24.76
CA ALA A 88 -9.57 2.83 -26.11
C ALA A 88 -10.62 2.21 -27.06
N ASP A 89 -10.90 0.91 -26.92
CA ASP A 89 -11.94 0.22 -27.69
C ASP A 89 -13.36 0.68 -27.32
N ILE A 90 -13.62 0.93 -26.04
CA ILE A 90 -14.89 1.49 -25.57
C ILE A 90 -15.06 2.93 -26.06
N GLU A 91 -14.04 3.78 -25.91
CA GLU A 91 -14.06 5.18 -26.37
C GLU A 91 -14.23 5.29 -27.88
N ALA A 92 -13.58 4.41 -28.65
CA ALA A 92 -13.76 4.31 -30.09
C ALA A 92 -15.11 3.68 -30.48
N GLY A 93 -15.89 3.17 -29.53
CA GLY A 93 -17.17 2.52 -29.76
C GLY A 93 -17.07 1.23 -30.57
N ARG A 94 -15.93 0.52 -30.51
CA ARG A 94 -15.78 -0.83 -31.09
C ARG A 94 -16.45 -1.89 -30.22
N LEU A 95 -16.40 -1.69 -28.90
CA LEU A 95 -17.13 -2.48 -27.92
C LEU A 95 -18.47 -1.79 -27.66
N ARG A 96 -19.47 -2.09 -28.48
CA ARG A 96 -20.87 -1.69 -28.27
C ARG A 96 -21.68 -2.91 -27.86
N ASN A 97 -22.64 -2.71 -26.96
CA ASN A 97 -23.66 -3.71 -26.69
C ASN A 97 -24.44 -3.94 -27.99
N GLN A 98 -24.50 -5.19 -28.43
CA GLN A 98 -25.47 -5.62 -29.44
C GLN A 98 -26.89 -5.44 -28.92
#